data_AF-A0A402CMK2-F1
#
_entry.id   AF-A0A402CMK2-F1
#
_cell.length_a   1.000
_cell.length_b   1.000
_cell.length_c   1.000
_cell.angle_alpha   90.00
_cell.angle_beta   90.00
_cell.angle_gamma   90.00
#
_symmetry.space_group_name_H-M   'P 1'
#
loop_
_entity.id
_entity.type
_entity.pdbx_description
1 polymer ?
#
loop_
_entity_poly.entity_id
_entity_poly.type
_entity_poly.pdbx_seq_one_letter_code
_entity_poly.pdbx_strand_id
1 'polypeptide(L)'
;MFVLLRHAHAISKKSWSGPDAHRPLSELGRQQAAGLVTTLTGVELRVLYCSPTTRCLDTLAPLAAAHGLSIHEHPLLAPDAAAGELRAALESIALAGTLWCTHGETLTALAALTHTDGTRPFPIGDTAKGGAWLLDAHTPVRYIDPDPPQ
;
A
#
# COMPACT_ATOMS: atom_id res chain seq x y z
N MET A 1 1.17 8.29 -12.95
CA MET A 1 1.27 8.12 -11.50
C MET A 1 0.60 6.83 -11.02
N PHE A 2 1.15 6.17 -9.99
CA PHE A 2 0.56 5.08 -9.22
C PHE A 2 0.95 5.20 -7.75
N VAL A 3 0.27 4.46 -6.86
CA VAL A 3 0.49 4.54 -5.42
C VAL A 3 0.91 3.19 -4.85
N LEU A 4 1.96 3.17 -4.03
CA LEU A 4 2.28 2.04 -3.15
C LEU A 4 1.93 2.44 -1.72
N LEU A 5 1.11 1.64 -1.05
CA LEU A 5 0.58 1.94 0.28
C LEU A 5 0.98 0.83 1.24
N ARG A 6 1.48 1.19 2.43
CA ARG A 6 1.53 0.24 3.55
C ARG A 6 0.19 0.25 4.26
N HIS A 7 -0.32 -0.93 4.61
CA HIS A 7 -1.55 -1.02 5.41
C HIS A 7 -1.51 -0.14 6.67
N ALA A 8 -2.66 0.38 7.07
CA ALA A 8 -2.82 1.20 8.27
C ALA A 8 -2.56 0.42 9.56
N HIS A 9 -2.56 1.12 10.70
CA HIS A 9 -2.24 0.50 11.98
C HIS A 9 -3.20 -0.67 12.33
N ALA A 10 -2.65 -1.87 12.46
CA ALA A 10 -3.41 -3.07 12.82
C ALA A 10 -3.34 -3.36 14.33
N ILE A 11 -4.33 -4.09 14.86
CA ILE A 11 -4.31 -4.56 16.25
C ILE A 11 -2.98 -5.28 16.52
N SER A 12 -2.45 -5.16 17.74
CA SER A 12 -1.17 -5.80 18.08
C SER A 12 -1.25 -7.31 17.88
N LYS A 13 -0.18 -7.93 17.37
CA LYS A 13 -0.12 -9.40 17.21
C LYS A 13 -0.34 -10.13 18.54
N LYS A 14 0.13 -9.57 19.66
CA LYS A 14 0.00 -10.16 21.00
C LYS A 14 -1.45 -10.19 21.51
N SER A 15 -2.27 -9.23 21.11
CA SER A 15 -3.66 -9.10 21.56
C SER A 15 -4.66 -9.74 20.58
N TRP A 16 -4.18 -10.33 19.48
CA TRP A 16 -5.01 -11.00 18.49
C TRP A 16 -4.88 -12.52 18.64
N SER A 17 -6.00 -13.20 18.82
CA SER A 17 -6.04 -14.66 19.03
C SER A 17 -6.31 -15.46 17.76
N GLY A 18 -6.68 -14.81 16.65
CA GLY A 18 -6.96 -15.46 15.37
C GLY A 18 -5.73 -15.60 14.46
N PRO A 19 -5.91 -16.16 13.25
CA PRO A 19 -4.87 -16.16 12.22
C PRO A 19 -4.39 -14.74 11.89
N ASP A 20 -3.08 -14.51 11.73
CA ASP A 20 -2.54 -13.16 11.46
C ASP A 20 -3.07 -12.56 10.16
N ALA A 21 -3.40 -13.40 9.17
CA ALA A 21 -4.01 -12.97 7.92
C ALA A 21 -5.37 -12.28 8.14
N HIS A 22 -6.11 -12.68 9.18
CA HIS A 22 -7.41 -12.12 9.53
C HIS A 22 -7.34 -10.98 10.57
N ARG A 23 -6.13 -10.57 10.98
CA ARG A 23 -5.96 -9.52 11.99
C ARG A 23 -6.43 -8.17 11.43
N PRO A 24 -7.42 -7.51 12.05
CA PRO A 24 -8.03 -6.31 11.50
C PRO A 24 -7.26 -5.04 11.90
N LEU A 25 -7.71 -3.91 11.36
CA LEU A 25 -7.23 -2.59 11.80
C LEU A 25 -7.57 -2.31 13.27
N SER A 26 -6.66 -1.60 13.96
CA SER A 26 -6.98 -1.01 15.26
C SER A 26 -7.89 0.21 15.08
N GLU A 27 -8.31 0.84 16.18
CA GLU A 27 -9.04 2.11 16.12
C GLU A 27 -8.26 3.20 15.38
N LEU A 28 -6.99 3.40 15.76
CA LEU A 28 -6.08 4.28 15.03
C LEU A 28 -6.00 3.94 13.53
N GLY A 29 -5.89 2.65 13.17
CA GLY A 29 -5.82 2.25 11.77
C GLY A 29 -7.09 2.54 10.99
N ARG A 30 -8.27 2.43 11.61
CA ARG A 30 -9.53 2.82 10.97
C ARG A 30 -9.60 4.32 10.71
N GLN A 31 -9.08 5.14 11.62
CA GLN A 31 -8.95 6.59 11.40
C GLN A 31 -7.97 6.88 10.25
N GLN A 32 -6.82 6.20 10.22
CA GLN A 32 -5.84 6.31 9.13
C GLN A 32 -6.44 5.92 7.77
N ALA A 33 -7.18 4.81 7.72
CA ALA A 33 -7.86 4.35 6.53
C ALA A 33 -8.90 5.36 6.03
N ALA A 34 -9.64 6.01 6.94
CA ALA A 34 -10.55 7.08 6.58
C ALA A 34 -9.80 8.33 6.08
N GLY A 35 -8.68 8.68 6.72
CA GLY A 35 -7.82 9.80 6.32
C GLY A 35 -7.27 9.68 4.90
N LEU A 36 -7.04 8.45 4.40
CA LEU A 36 -6.59 8.22 3.02
C LEU A 36 -7.46 8.88 1.96
N VAL A 37 -8.78 8.99 2.19
CA VAL A 37 -9.70 9.67 1.26
C VAL A 37 -9.29 11.13 1.07
N THR A 38 -8.98 11.82 2.17
CA THR A 38 -8.52 13.21 2.14
C THR A 38 -7.09 13.29 1.61
N THR A 39 -6.20 12.45 2.13
CA THR A 39 -4.76 12.45 1.81
C THR A 39 -4.47 12.21 0.34
N LEU A 40 -5.29 11.41 -0.33
CA LEU A 40 -5.15 11.10 -1.76
C LEU A 40 -6.08 11.95 -2.65
N THR A 41 -6.63 13.05 -2.12
CA THR A 41 -7.42 13.99 -2.94
C THR A 41 -6.58 14.50 -4.12
N GLY A 42 -7.15 14.46 -5.32
CA GLY A 42 -6.48 14.87 -6.55
C GLY A 42 -5.58 13.80 -7.18
N VAL A 43 -5.40 12.64 -6.53
CA VAL A 43 -4.79 11.47 -7.16
C VAL A 43 -5.86 10.75 -7.97
N GLU A 44 -5.70 10.69 -9.29
CA GLU A 44 -6.60 9.94 -10.16
C GLU A 44 -6.42 8.43 -9.98
N LEU A 45 -7.24 7.81 -9.14
CA LEU A 45 -7.28 6.37 -8.93
C LEU A 45 -8.42 5.72 -9.73
N ARG A 46 -8.12 4.55 -10.31
CA ARG A 46 -9.02 3.77 -11.17
C ARG A 46 -9.18 2.33 -10.71
N VAL A 47 -8.15 1.77 -10.07
CA VAL A 47 -8.14 0.38 -9.60
C VAL A 47 -7.35 0.28 -8.30
N LEU A 48 -7.88 -0.47 -7.35
CA LEU A 48 -7.24 -0.73 -6.07
C LEU A 48 -6.83 -2.21 -6.00
N TYR A 49 -5.56 -2.47 -5.74
CA TYR A 49 -5.02 -3.80 -5.47
C TYR A 49 -4.56 -3.89 -4.02
N CYS A 50 -4.76 -5.04 -3.37
CA CYS A 50 -4.27 -5.24 -2.02
C CYS A 50 -3.80 -6.68 -1.77
N SER A 51 -2.96 -6.81 -0.75
CA SER A 51 -2.73 -8.11 -0.11
C SER A 51 -4.04 -8.75 0.36
N PRO A 52 -4.18 -10.09 0.32
CA PRO A 52 -5.37 -10.79 0.81
C PRO A 52 -5.57 -10.72 2.34
N THR A 53 -4.70 -10.02 3.08
CA THR A 53 -4.88 -9.86 4.54
C THR A 53 -5.99 -8.86 4.87
N THR A 54 -6.79 -9.14 5.90
CA THR A 54 -7.89 -8.28 6.36
C THR A 54 -7.46 -6.83 6.59
N ARG A 55 -6.33 -6.60 7.27
CA ARG A 55 -5.81 -5.23 7.47
C ARG A 55 -5.57 -4.43 6.18
N CYS A 56 -5.19 -5.07 5.07
CA CYS A 56 -4.99 -4.37 3.80
C CYS A 56 -6.34 -4.06 3.14
N LEU A 57 -7.27 -5.01 3.15
CA LEU A 57 -8.65 -4.80 2.67
C LEU A 57 -9.33 -3.67 3.45
N ASP A 58 -9.30 -3.73 4.78
CA ASP A 58 -9.85 -2.73 5.69
C ASP A 58 -9.21 -1.34 5.46
N THR A 59 -7.92 -1.29 5.11
CA THR A 59 -7.23 -0.02 4.83
C THR A 59 -7.81 0.65 3.59
N LEU A 60 -8.17 -0.12 2.56
CA LEU A 60 -8.68 0.42 1.30
C LEU A 60 -10.20 0.62 1.28
N ALA A 61 -10.94 -0.03 2.18
CA ALA A 61 -12.40 0.02 2.17
C ALA A 61 -12.99 1.45 2.17
N PRO A 62 -12.50 2.42 2.97
CA PRO A 62 -13.03 3.79 2.93
C PRO A 62 -12.78 4.49 1.59
N LEU A 63 -11.59 4.30 1.02
CA LEU A 63 -11.20 4.87 -0.27
C LEU A 63 -12.02 4.27 -1.41
N ALA A 64 -12.20 2.95 -1.41
CA ALA A 64 -13.03 2.25 -2.37
C ALA A 64 -14.47 2.76 -2.35
N ALA A 65 -15.06 2.92 -1.16
CA ALA A 65 -16.41 3.44 -1.00
C ALA A 65 -16.54 4.90 -1.47
N ALA A 66 -15.59 5.77 -1.11
CA ALA A 66 -15.62 7.19 -1.47
C ALA A 66 -15.50 7.43 -2.99
N HIS A 67 -14.73 6.59 -3.69
CA HIS A 67 -14.47 6.74 -5.13
C HIS A 67 -15.28 5.77 -6.01
N GLY A 68 -16.09 4.88 -5.43
CA GLY A 68 -16.82 3.85 -6.16
C GLY A 68 -15.92 2.84 -6.88
N LEU A 69 -14.75 2.55 -6.31
CA LEU A 69 -13.74 1.66 -6.90
C LEU A 69 -13.85 0.23 -6.33
N SER A 70 -13.48 -0.76 -7.14
CA SER A 70 -13.35 -2.14 -6.69
C SER A 70 -11.95 -2.39 -6.11
N ILE A 71 -11.89 -3.25 -5.08
CA ILE A 71 -10.64 -3.75 -4.50
C ILE A 71 -10.39 -5.16 -5.04
N HIS A 72 -9.19 -5.37 -5.57
CA HIS A 72 -8.74 -6.65 -6.12
C HIS A 72 -7.61 -7.21 -5.25
N GLU A 73 -7.84 -8.38 -4.68
CA GLU A 73 -6.77 -9.09 -3.98
C GLU A 73 -5.71 -9.58 -4.97
N HIS A 74 -4.44 -9.44 -4.59
CA HIS A 74 -3.32 -9.87 -5.41
C HIS A 74 -2.32 -10.68 -4.57
N PRO A 75 -2.02 -11.94 -4.94
CA PRO A 75 -1.18 -12.82 -4.13
C PRO A 75 0.25 -12.29 -3.98
N LEU A 76 0.81 -11.63 -5.00
CA LEU A 76 2.14 -11.00 -4.91
C LEU A 76 2.25 -9.84 -3.92
N LEU A 77 1.13 -9.37 -3.35
CA LEU A 77 1.13 -8.36 -2.28
C LEU A 77 1.11 -8.98 -0.88
N ALA A 78 1.08 -10.31 -0.75
CA ALA A 78 1.13 -11.02 0.52
C ALA A 78 2.46 -10.78 1.28
N PRO A 79 2.48 -10.88 2.62
CA PRO A 79 3.69 -10.63 3.43
C PRO A 79 4.88 -11.52 3.05
N ASP A 80 4.58 -12.73 2.58
CA ASP A 80 5.51 -13.81 2.25
C ASP A 80 5.80 -13.92 0.74
N ALA A 81 5.19 -13.05 -0.08
CA ALA A 81 5.43 -13.02 -1.52
C ALA A 81 6.85 -12.53 -1.86
N ALA A 82 7.42 -13.08 -2.93
CA ALA A 82 8.73 -12.68 -3.41
C ALA A 82 8.70 -11.26 -4.02
N ALA A 83 9.44 -10.33 -3.41
CA ALA A 83 9.49 -8.94 -3.88
C ALA A 83 10.02 -8.80 -5.31
N GLY A 84 10.89 -9.71 -5.77
CA GLY A 84 11.37 -9.75 -7.16
C GLY A 84 10.25 -10.04 -8.16
N GLU A 85 9.32 -10.94 -7.82
CA GLU A 85 8.16 -11.26 -8.66
C GLU A 85 7.17 -10.09 -8.68
N LEU A 86 6.91 -9.47 -7.52
CA LEU A 86 6.09 -8.25 -7.45
C LEU A 86 6.71 -7.13 -8.29
N ARG A 87 8.02 -6.92 -8.20
CA ARG A 87 8.75 -5.95 -9.02
C ARG A 87 8.57 -6.22 -10.51
N ALA A 88 8.84 -7.45 -10.95
CA ALA A 88 8.67 -7.85 -12.35
C ALA A 88 7.22 -7.64 -12.83
N ALA A 89 6.23 -7.96 -12.00
CA ALA A 89 4.83 -7.72 -12.29
C ALA A 89 4.54 -6.22 -12.48
N LEU A 90 4.98 -5.38 -11.53
CA LEU A 90 4.81 -3.92 -11.60
C LEU A 90 5.50 -3.31 -12.82
N GLU A 91 6.65 -3.84 -13.24
CA GLU A 91 7.37 -3.39 -14.44
C GLU A 91 6.67 -3.82 -15.76
N SER A 92 5.90 -4.91 -15.73
CA SER A 92 5.25 -5.49 -16.92
C SER A 92 3.87 -4.93 -17.25
N ILE A 93 3.28 -4.12 -16.36
CA ILE A 93 1.88 -3.66 -16.48
C ILE A 93 1.78 -2.14 -16.54
N ALA A 94 0.64 -1.65 -17.06
CA ALA A 94 0.30 -0.24 -16.99
C ALA A 94 -0.16 0.13 -15.57
N LEU A 95 0.68 0.84 -14.83
CA LEU A 95 0.39 1.21 -13.43
C LEU A 95 -0.43 2.49 -13.29
N ALA A 96 -0.64 3.27 -14.36
CA ALA A 96 -1.27 4.57 -14.27
C ALA A 96 -2.67 4.49 -13.61
N GLY A 97 -2.84 5.23 -12.51
CA GLY A 97 -4.08 5.28 -11.72
C GLY A 97 -4.35 4.04 -10.87
N THR A 98 -3.32 3.22 -10.59
CA THR A 98 -3.46 2.07 -9.69
C THR A 98 -2.91 2.40 -8.30
N LEU A 99 -3.50 1.80 -7.27
CA LEU A 99 -2.98 1.79 -5.90
C LEU A 99 -2.75 0.35 -5.46
N TRP A 100 -1.61 0.08 -4.80
CA TRP A 100 -1.23 -1.25 -4.32
C TRP A 100 -0.95 -1.21 -2.83
N CYS A 101 -1.84 -1.81 -2.03
CA CYS A 101 -1.70 -1.89 -0.57
C CYS A 101 -1.00 -3.20 -0.15
N THR A 102 0.10 -3.08 0.59
CA THR A 102 0.91 -4.22 1.05
C THR A 102 1.50 -3.97 2.45
N HIS A 103 2.53 -4.72 2.82
CA HIS A 103 3.16 -4.75 4.13
C HIS A 103 4.47 -3.98 4.14
N GLY A 104 4.97 -3.68 5.34
CA GLY A 104 6.22 -2.92 5.48
C GLY A 104 7.41 -3.70 4.93
N GLU A 105 7.47 -4.99 5.25
CA GLU A 105 8.49 -5.94 4.78
C GLU A 105 8.55 -6.02 3.24
N THR A 106 7.40 -6.02 2.57
CA THR A 106 7.31 -6.05 1.11
C THR A 106 7.85 -4.76 0.50
N LEU A 107 7.51 -3.60 1.07
CA LEU A 107 8.02 -2.30 0.59
C LEU A 107 9.52 -2.16 0.84
N THR A 108 10.03 -2.60 2.00
CA THR A 108 11.48 -2.63 2.29
C THR A 108 12.22 -3.54 1.31
N ALA A 109 11.65 -4.71 0.98
CA ALA A 109 12.25 -5.62 0.02
C ALA A 109 12.24 -5.05 -1.41
N LEU A 110 11.16 -4.37 -1.84
CA LEU A 110 11.13 -3.63 -3.11
C LEU A 110 12.17 -2.52 -3.14
N ALA A 111 12.32 -1.78 -2.04
CA ALA A 111 13.31 -0.71 -1.91
C ALA A 111 14.72 -1.22 -2.18
N ALA A 112 15.09 -2.34 -1.56
CA ALA A 112 16.40 -2.98 -1.71
C ALA A 112 16.68 -3.47 -3.14
N LEU A 113 15.65 -3.71 -3.95
CA LEU A 113 15.78 -4.10 -5.35
C LEU A 113 15.90 -2.91 -6.30
N THR A 114 15.72 -1.67 -5.85
CA THR A 114 15.79 -0.49 -6.71
C THR A 114 17.23 -0.30 -7.21
N HIS A 115 17.45 -0.42 -8.52
CA HIS A 115 18.76 -0.16 -9.11
C HIS A 115 19.00 1.35 -9.26
N THR A 116 20.27 1.76 -9.20
CA THR A 116 20.71 3.15 -9.42
C THR A 116 20.79 3.55 -10.90
N ASP A 117 20.34 2.67 -11.81
CA ASP A 117 20.52 2.78 -13.26
C ASP A 117 19.42 3.58 -13.98
N GLY A 118 18.50 4.21 -13.24
CA GLY A 118 17.43 5.04 -13.81
C GLY A 118 16.16 4.27 -14.16
N THR A 119 16.04 2.99 -13.77
CA THR A 119 14.76 2.27 -13.73
C THR A 119 13.78 2.93 -12.74
N ARG A 120 12.47 2.65 -12.87
CA ARG A 120 11.42 3.30 -12.06
C ARG A 120 11.77 3.19 -10.57
N PRO A 121 11.96 4.32 -9.85
CA PRO A 121 12.36 4.27 -8.45
C PRO A 121 11.23 3.69 -7.59
N PHE A 122 11.45 2.55 -6.94
CA PHE A 122 10.56 2.02 -5.90
C PHE A 122 10.83 2.74 -4.56
N PRO A 123 10.06 2.49 -3.47
CA PRO A 123 10.25 3.19 -2.19
C PRO A 123 11.72 3.20 -1.77
N ILE A 124 12.22 4.32 -1.26
CA ILE A 124 13.66 4.50 -0.96
C ILE A 124 13.96 4.50 0.55
N GLY A 125 12.97 4.20 1.39
CA GLY A 125 13.11 4.22 2.84
C GLY A 125 11.95 3.54 3.58
N ASP A 126 11.99 3.64 4.91
CA ASP A 126 10.98 3.06 5.77
C ASP A 126 9.61 3.69 5.54
N THR A 127 8.58 2.85 5.38
CA THR A 127 7.21 3.31 5.17
C THR A 127 6.42 3.17 6.47
N ALA A 128 5.88 4.27 7.00
CA ALA A 128 4.99 4.22 8.16
C ALA A 128 3.73 3.38 7.87
N LYS A 129 3.10 2.77 8.88
CA LYS A 129 1.79 2.12 8.68
C LYS A 129 0.78 3.19 8.25
N GLY A 130 0.07 2.96 7.15
CA GLY A 130 -0.81 3.95 6.52
C GLY A 130 -0.08 4.98 5.65
N GLY A 131 1.26 4.93 5.57
CA GLY A 131 2.06 5.79 4.71
C GLY A 131 2.03 5.32 3.25
N ALA A 132 2.07 6.28 2.33
CA ALA A 132 1.93 6.06 0.89
C ALA A 132 3.09 6.68 0.11
N TRP A 133 3.51 6.00 -0.95
CA TRP A 133 4.43 6.52 -1.95
C TRP A 133 3.66 6.79 -3.24
N LEU A 134 3.82 7.97 -3.80
CA LEU A 134 3.31 8.37 -5.12
C LEU A 134 4.47 8.31 -6.09
N LEU A 135 4.30 7.50 -7.14
CA LEU A 135 5.32 7.19 -8.12
C LEU A 135 4.84 7.60 -9.51
N ASP A 136 5.69 8.32 -10.23
CA ASP A 136 5.49 8.65 -11.63
C ASP A 136 6.77 8.39 -12.42
N ALA A 137 6.66 8.13 -13.73
CA ALA A 137 7.82 7.97 -14.59
C ALA A 137 8.55 9.30 -14.82
N HIS A 138 7.85 10.44 -14.68
CA HIS A 138 8.36 11.75 -15.07
C HIS A 138 8.54 12.72 -13.89
N THR A 139 8.11 12.36 -12.69
CA THR A 139 8.26 13.20 -11.50
C THR A 139 9.00 12.47 -10.39
N PRO A 140 9.69 13.20 -9.49
CA PRO A 140 10.29 12.60 -8.30
C PRO A 140 9.27 11.83 -7.47
N VAL A 141 9.72 10.74 -6.86
CA VAL A 141 8.93 9.97 -5.89
C VAL A 141 8.54 10.88 -4.73
N ARG A 142 7.28 10.82 -4.31
CA ARG A 142 6.76 11.58 -3.17
C ARG A 142 6.24 10.63 -2.11
N TYR A 143 6.61 10.89 -0.86
CA TYR A 143 6.06 10.18 0.29
C TYR A 143 4.95 11.01 0.94
N ILE A 144 3.94 10.31 1.46
CA ILE A 144 2.86 10.90 2.25
C ILE A 144 2.71 10.11 3.55
N ASP A 145 2.73 10.82 4.67
CA ASP A 145 2.53 10.27 6.00
C ASP A 145 1.07 9.81 6.23
N PRO A 146 0.85 8.84 7.14
CA PRO A 146 -0.48 8.51 7.60
C PRO A 146 -1.14 9.69 8.32
N ASP A 147 -2.44 9.84 8.12
CA ASP A 147 -3.26 10.82 8.83
C ASP A 147 -4.44 10.12 9.53
N PRO A 148 -4.49 10.07 10.87
CA PRO A 148 -3.54 10.67 11.81
C PRO A 148 -2.19 9.92 11.86
N PRO A 149 -1.12 10.59 12.35
CA PRO A 149 0.18 9.95 12.54
C PRO A 149 0.13 8.78 13.54
N GLN A 150 1.13 7.91 13.48
CA GLN A 150 1.25 6.72 14.34
C GLN A 150 1.57 7.06 15.80
#